data_AF-A0A8J9SWA0-F1
#
_entry.id   AF-A0A8J9SWA0-F1
#
_cell.length_a   1.000
_cell.length_b   1.000
_cell.length_c   1.000
_cell.angle_alpha   90.00
_cell.angle_beta   90.00
_cell.angle_gamma   90.00
#
_symmetry.space_group_name_H-M   'P 1'
#
loop_
_entity.id
_entity.type
_entity.pdbx_description
1 polymer ?
#
loop_
_entity_poly.entity_id
_entity_poly.type
_entity_poly.pdbx_seq_one_letter_code
_entity_poly.pdbx_strand_id
1 'polypeptide(L)'
;HVGNDDNDFYNPFAAYVWQASALGMIDLNLSKDVSAFCMGINSIANCHLPLKHAYQTKPEYDPQVLRHRHASVGSFTPYFNLTSFAARPIPSGSEIFKSYGNYWFETRSDTFGQQFPLSTSYKEASNLLEKLFVSMKLTSSLSASLYDEVVLSIKELLPSRTMNAFPDTVPHAILGAHESLAAVHQTLVIRDLEWLRLNGRCLDHIRPGTSTLENVGHGAFATRDLSSGTIVSASPVHHIERAFTQMYEVRYDEAAKKHVPDKSKIVAYQLLLNYCFGHNESTVLVCPYGNGVNYINHVREHANVKVRWAQDFPAHQDDVLHQATPEDLFNSTAEPKFVLEYIALRDIVAGEEIFLDYGESWDAAWNAHSLSYEPFGGATSAERYRDAFWVNENHGDMPLRTRQEQIVDPYPDNWVLRVHPWVLQHHIKYGYLSGNYDWQESDRTPLRDDFGLPCQILERHENGTIPHKYTILADTTSVDWFEKDSVAISQVPRSALTWLNAPGTMDFYLPNAFRQPIGLSDEMMPTQWRNLLAK
;
A
#
# COMPACT_ATOMS: atom_id res chain seq x y z
N HIS A 1 -14.03 -7.85 5.21
CA HIS A 1 -14.05 -7.08 3.95
C HIS A 1 -15.16 -7.61 3.06
N VAL A 2 -15.85 -6.75 2.33
CA VAL A 2 -16.79 -7.18 1.28
C VAL A 2 -15.93 -7.80 0.18
N GLY A 3 -16.07 -9.11 -0.03
CA GLY A 3 -15.45 -9.82 -1.13
C GLY A 3 -15.91 -9.22 -2.46
N ASN A 4 -15.02 -9.24 -3.44
CA ASN A 4 -15.15 -8.71 -4.80
C ASN A 4 -16.32 -9.28 -5.65
N ASP A 5 -17.27 -10.01 -5.06
CA ASP A 5 -18.25 -10.80 -5.81
C ASP A 5 -19.69 -10.28 -5.75
N ASP A 6 -20.00 -9.25 -4.94
CA ASP A 6 -21.31 -8.57 -4.97
C ASP A 6 -21.12 -7.08 -5.33
N ASN A 7 -21.60 -6.69 -6.52
CA ASN A 7 -21.55 -5.38 -7.18
C ASN A 7 -22.22 -4.19 -6.44
N ASP A 8 -22.20 -4.12 -5.11
CA ASP A 8 -23.03 -3.16 -4.38
C ASP A 8 -22.41 -1.77 -4.21
N PHE A 9 -21.10 -1.59 -4.43
CA PHE A 9 -20.44 -0.30 -4.28
C PHE A 9 -19.41 -0.03 -5.38
N TYR A 10 -19.44 1.20 -5.92
CA TYR A 10 -18.37 1.74 -6.74
C TYR A 10 -17.05 1.76 -5.93
N ASN A 11 -16.04 1.03 -6.41
CA ASN A 11 -14.72 0.92 -5.76
C ASN A 11 -13.61 1.52 -6.64
N PRO A 12 -13.30 2.81 -6.52
CA PRO A 12 -12.26 3.44 -7.32
C PRO A 12 -10.84 3.04 -6.89
N PHE A 13 -10.70 2.36 -5.75
CA PHE A 13 -9.42 1.87 -5.27
C PHE A 13 -9.08 0.47 -5.80
N ALA A 14 -9.97 -0.19 -6.55
CA ALA A 14 -9.74 -1.55 -7.05
C ALA A 14 -8.42 -1.69 -7.83
N ALA A 15 -7.93 -0.60 -8.43
CA ALA A 15 -6.65 -0.56 -9.13
C ALA A 15 -5.45 -0.03 -8.33
N TYR A 16 -5.67 0.32 -7.07
CA TYR A 16 -4.69 0.98 -6.20
C TYR A 16 -4.56 0.31 -4.84
N VAL A 17 -5.13 -0.89 -4.69
CA VAL A 17 -4.99 -1.70 -3.48
C VAL A 17 -4.11 -2.91 -3.75
N TRP A 18 -3.32 -3.26 -2.76
CA TRP A 18 -2.50 -4.46 -2.75
C TRP A 18 -2.90 -5.31 -1.56
N GLN A 19 -2.72 -6.63 -1.66
CA GLN A 19 -2.77 -7.47 -0.47
C GLN A 19 -1.73 -6.97 0.54
N ALA A 20 -2.11 -6.88 1.82
CA ALA A 20 -1.24 -6.37 2.87
C ALA A 20 0.08 -7.15 2.95
N SER A 21 0.02 -8.46 2.71
CA SER A 21 1.19 -9.35 2.61
C SER A 21 2.16 -8.94 1.49
N ALA A 22 1.64 -8.61 0.32
CA ALA A 22 2.44 -8.15 -0.84
C ALA A 22 3.14 -6.81 -0.57
N LEU A 23 2.57 -5.97 0.31
CA LEU A 23 3.21 -4.74 0.76
C LEU A 23 4.21 -4.97 1.90
N GLY A 24 4.29 -6.17 2.47
CA GLY A 24 5.16 -6.46 3.62
C GLY A 24 4.57 -6.07 4.97
N MET A 25 3.24 -5.93 5.09
CA MET A 25 2.54 -5.65 6.34
C MET A 25 2.23 -6.97 7.07
N ILE A 26 3.28 -7.60 7.62
CA ILE A 26 3.23 -9.02 8.00
C ILE A 26 2.27 -9.30 9.18
N ASP A 27 2.06 -8.36 10.11
CA ASP A 27 1.07 -8.52 11.20
C ASP A 27 -0.37 -8.61 10.69
N LEU A 28 -0.62 -8.16 9.45
CA LEU A 28 -1.93 -8.27 8.79
C LEU A 28 -2.07 -9.55 7.97
N ASN A 29 -0.99 -10.30 7.79
CA ASN A 29 -0.97 -11.49 6.94
C ASN A 29 -1.76 -12.67 7.53
N LEU A 30 -2.10 -12.62 8.82
CA LEU A 30 -2.99 -13.61 9.45
C LEU A 30 -4.45 -13.47 8.98
N SER A 31 -4.80 -12.33 8.39
CA SER A 31 -6.06 -12.11 7.68
C SER A 31 -5.76 -12.06 6.17
N LYS A 32 -5.95 -13.17 5.46
CA LYS A 32 -5.77 -13.26 3.99
C LYS A 32 -6.67 -12.28 3.20
N ASP A 33 -7.58 -11.60 3.89
CA ASP A 33 -8.60 -10.73 3.32
C ASP A 33 -8.32 -9.23 3.51
N VAL A 34 -7.13 -8.83 3.95
CA VAL A 34 -6.78 -7.41 4.12
C VAL A 34 -6.05 -6.89 2.89
N SER A 35 -6.66 -5.89 2.26
CA SER A 35 -6.02 -5.08 1.23
C SER A 35 -5.72 -3.69 1.79
N ALA A 36 -4.57 -3.13 1.41
CA ALA A 36 -4.18 -1.78 1.80
C ALA A 36 -4.02 -0.89 0.57
N PHE A 37 -4.52 0.33 0.70
CA PHE A 37 -4.35 1.41 -0.26
C PHE A 37 -2.99 2.08 -0.02
N CYS A 38 -2.06 1.95 -0.98
CA CYS A 38 -0.72 2.50 -0.84
C CYS A 38 -0.55 3.81 -1.62
N MET A 39 -0.70 4.93 -0.92
CA MET A 39 -0.62 6.29 -1.49
C MET A 39 0.80 6.68 -1.93
N GLY A 40 0.90 7.78 -2.67
CA GLY A 40 2.15 8.36 -3.18
C GLY A 40 2.60 7.75 -4.51
N ILE A 41 3.92 7.58 -4.66
CA ILE A 41 4.52 7.11 -5.93
C ILE A 41 4.04 5.72 -6.36
N ASN A 42 3.54 4.87 -5.44
CA ASN A 42 2.95 3.57 -5.79
C ASN A 42 1.64 3.71 -6.57
N SER A 43 0.85 4.75 -6.30
CA SER A 43 -0.42 5.03 -6.99
C SER A 43 -0.28 6.02 -8.15
N ILE A 44 0.79 6.82 -8.20
CA ILE A 44 0.98 7.87 -9.22
C ILE A 44 1.87 7.42 -10.38
N ALA A 45 2.89 6.59 -10.12
CA ALA A 45 3.84 6.19 -11.15
C ALA A 45 3.20 5.23 -12.15
N ASN A 46 3.30 5.52 -13.44
CA ASN A 46 2.81 4.63 -14.49
C ASN A 46 3.62 3.34 -14.62
N CYS A 47 3.07 2.38 -15.36
CA CYS A 47 3.79 1.16 -15.74
C CYS A 47 4.21 1.19 -17.20
N HIS A 48 5.50 0.95 -17.44
CA HIS A 48 6.05 0.76 -18.76
C HIS A 48 7.07 -0.38 -18.70
N LEU A 49 6.70 -1.57 -19.19
CA LEU A 49 7.43 -2.82 -18.93
C LEU A 49 8.92 -2.80 -19.34
N PRO A 50 9.31 -2.24 -20.51
CA PRO A 50 10.72 -2.01 -20.87
C PRO A 50 11.45 -1.02 -19.97
N LEU A 51 10.72 -0.06 -19.41
CA LEU A 51 11.28 1.10 -18.72
C LEU A 51 11.25 0.99 -17.20
N LYS A 52 10.73 -0.09 -16.62
CA LYS A 52 10.70 -0.29 -15.17
C LYS A 52 12.05 0.05 -14.51
N HIS A 53 12.02 1.00 -13.59
CA HIS A 53 13.24 1.46 -12.92
C HIS A 53 13.01 1.91 -11.48
N ALA A 54 11.76 2.09 -11.05
CA ALA A 54 11.42 2.33 -9.66
C ALA A 54 10.94 1.04 -9.00
N TYR A 55 11.55 0.72 -7.87
CA TYR A 55 11.19 -0.42 -7.03
C TYR A 55 10.76 0.07 -5.66
N GLN A 56 9.87 -0.67 -5.05
CA GLN A 56 9.27 -0.32 -3.77
C GLN A 56 10.05 -0.97 -2.63
N THR A 57 10.17 -0.28 -1.49
CA THR A 57 10.65 -0.86 -0.24
C THR A 57 9.49 -1.52 0.52
N LYS A 58 9.67 -1.86 1.80
CA LYS A 58 8.58 -2.29 2.68
C LYS A 58 8.28 -1.16 3.67
N PRO A 59 7.04 -1.02 4.15
CA PRO A 59 6.74 -0.05 5.17
C PRO A 59 7.47 -0.42 6.47
N GLU A 60 7.83 0.59 7.23
CA GLU A 60 8.19 0.44 8.63
C GLU A 60 6.91 0.34 9.47
N TYR A 61 7.03 -0.25 10.65
CA TYR A 61 5.91 -0.43 11.59
C TYR A 61 6.27 0.19 12.93
N ASP A 62 5.42 1.10 13.41
CA ASP A 62 5.64 1.82 14.66
C ASP A 62 4.30 2.06 15.40
N PRO A 63 3.98 1.24 16.41
CA PRO A 63 2.81 1.41 17.25
C PRO A 63 3.09 2.45 18.35
N GLN A 64 3.21 3.73 17.97
CA GLN A 64 3.65 4.83 18.86
C GLN A 64 2.75 5.08 20.07
N VAL A 65 1.45 4.77 19.98
CA VAL A 65 0.45 5.19 20.96
C VAL A 65 -0.06 3.99 21.74
N LEU A 66 0.08 4.06 23.06
CA LEU A 66 -0.43 3.03 23.96
C LEU A 66 -1.92 3.25 24.26
N ARG A 67 -2.75 2.21 24.13
CA ARG A 67 -4.21 2.26 24.37
C ARG A 67 -4.64 2.96 25.66
N HIS A 68 -3.93 2.72 26.75
CA HIS A 68 -4.29 3.27 28.05
C HIS A 68 -3.82 4.72 28.26
N ARG A 69 -3.08 5.30 27.30
CA ARG A 69 -2.44 6.61 27.47
C ARG A 69 -3.11 7.75 26.72
N HIS A 70 -3.67 7.50 25.53
CA HIS A 70 -4.13 8.59 24.69
C HIS A 70 -5.28 8.23 23.74
N ALA A 71 -6.18 9.17 23.52
CA ALA A 71 -7.38 9.01 22.71
C ALA A 71 -7.11 8.85 21.20
N SER A 72 -5.90 9.17 20.73
CA SER A 72 -5.50 9.03 19.33
C SER A 72 -5.19 7.59 18.92
N VAL A 73 -5.21 6.63 19.84
CA VAL A 73 -4.92 5.23 19.53
C VAL A 73 -5.80 4.72 18.40
N GLY A 74 -5.18 4.10 17.39
CA GLY A 74 -5.87 3.58 16.21
C GLY A 74 -6.46 4.63 15.26
N SER A 75 -6.21 5.93 15.47
CA SER A 75 -6.69 7.01 14.59
C SER A 75 -5.81 7.24 13.35
N PHE A 76 -4.63 6.63 13.29
CA PHE A 76 -3.71 6.67 12.15
C PHE A 76 -3.09 5.29 11.94
N THR A 77 -2.50 5.07 10.75
CA THR A 77 -1.80 3.82 10.45
C THR A 77 -0.47 3.74 11.21
N PRO A 78 -0.14 2.60 11.84
CA PRO A 78 1.19 2.36 12.40
C PRO A 78 2.22 2.02 11.29
N TYR A 79 1.77 1.78 10.06
CA TYR A 79 2.64 1.53 8.91
C TYR A 79 2.99 2.83 8.20
N PHE A 80 4.28 3.07 7.99
CA PHE A 80 4.80 4.32 7.42
C PHE A 80 6.07 4.08 6.58
N ASN A 81 6.62 5.16 6.01
CA ASN A 81 7.89 5.16 5.26
C ASN A 81 8.01 4.12 4.13
N LEU A 82 6.91 3.81 3.45
CA LEU A 82 6.92 2.99 2.25
C LEU A 82 7.49 3.77 1.06
N THR A 83 8.80 3.69 0.90
CA THR A 83 9.57 4.46 -0.09
C THR A 83 9.75 3.72 -1.41
N SER A 84 10.39 4.39 -2.37
CA SER A 84 10.80 3.78 -3.64
C SER A 84 12.20 4.23 -4.00
N PHE A 85 12.95 3.34 -4.63
CA PHE A 85 14.32 3.59 -5.07
C PHE A 85 14.46 3.32 -6.56
N ALA A 86 15.37 4.07 -7.19
CA ALA A 86 15.75 3.83 -8.57
C ALA A 86 16.75 2.66 -8.63
N ALA A 87 16.43 1.60 -9.37
CA ALA A 87 17.36 0.48 -9.59
C ALA A 87 18.37 0.73 -10.71
N ARG A 88 18.16 1.80 -11.49
CA ARG A 88 19.07 2.27 -12.54
C ARG A 88 18.96 3.79 -12.68
N PRO A 89 19.97 4.46 -13.25
CA PRO A 89 19.89 5.90 -13.51
C PRO A 89 18.63 6.27 -14.31
N ILE A 90 17.95 7.34 -13.90
CA ILE A 90 16.78 7.89 -14.57
C ILE A 90 17.22 9.20 -15.23
N PRO A 91 17.22 9.32 -16.57
CA PRO A 91 17.59 10.56 -17.23
C PRO A 91 16.66 11.71 -16.84
N SER A 92 17.18 12.93 -16.78
CA SER A 92 16.38 14.12 -16.53
C SER A 92 15.24 14.26 -17.56
N GLY A 93 14.06 14.66 -17.09
CA GLY A 93 12.86 14.75 -17.91
C GLY A 93 12.13 13.43 -18.14
N SER A 94 12.68 12.29 -17.72
CA SER A 94 12.00 11.00 -17.82
C SER A 94 10.89 10.86 -16.80
N GLU A 95 9.82 10.19 -17.20
CA GLU A 95 8.81 9.69 -16.29
C GLU A 95 9.33 8.56 -15.39
N ILE A 96 8.75 8.43 -14.19
CA ILE A 96 9.06 7.34 -13.27
C ILE A 96 8.17 6.13 -13.55
N PHE A 97 8.78 4.97 -13.84
CA PHE A 97 8.04 3.75 -14.16
C PHE A 97 8.21 2.62 -13.14
N LYS A 98 7.07 2.07 -12.74
CA LYS A 98 6.95 0.85 -11.93
C LYS A 98 6.46 -0.33 -12.76
N SER A 99 6.51 -1.53 -12.19
CA SER A 99 5.94 -2.73 -12.79
C SER A 99 4.68 -3.13 -12.04
N TYR A 100 3.54 -3.17 -12.73
CA TYR A 100 2.31 -3.75 -12.17
C TYR A 100 2.26 -5.28 -12.29
N GLY A 101 3.25 -5.87 -12.98
CA GLY A 101 3.30 -7.31 -13.28
C GLY A 101 2.50 -7.68 -14.53
N ASN A 102 2.85 -8.80 -15.17
CA ASN A 102 2.18 -9.24 -16.40
C ASN A 102 0.68 -9.54 -16.16
N TYR A 103 0.37 -10.18 -15.01
CA TYR A 103 -0.98 -10.57 -14.65
C TYR A 103 -1.97 -9.38 -14.62
N TRP A 104 -1.49 -8.19 -14.25
CA TRP A 104 -2.29 -6.97 -14.26
C TRP A 104 -2.85 -6.63 -15.65
N PHE A 105 -2.01 -6.78 -16.68
CA PHE A 105 -2.38 -6.53 -18.08
C PHE A 105 -3.18 -7.70 -18.66
N GLU A 106 -2.84 -8.94 -18.28
CA GLU A 106 -3.54 -10.14 -18.75
C GLU A 106 -4.99 -10.18 -18.29
N THR A 107 -5.25 -9.81 -17.03
CA THR A 107 -6.61 -9.71 -16.47
C THR A 107 -7.41 -8.50 -17.00
N ARG A 108 -6.80 -7.65 -17.82
CA ARG A 108 -7.40 -6.44 -18.41
C ARG A 108 -7.25 -6.44 -19.93
N SER A 109 -7.34 -7.61 -20.55
CA SER A 109 -7.24 -7.75 -22.01
C SER A 109 -8.31 -6.96 -22.77
N ASP A 110 -9.45 -6.68 -22.15
CA ASP A 110 -10.51 -5.88 -22.78
C ASP A 110 -10.12 -4.40 -22.90
N THR A 111 -9.25 -3.91 -22.01
CA THR A 111 -8.72 -2.54 -22.04
C THR A 111 -7.48 -2.43 -22.92
N PHE A 112 -6.52 -3.36 -22.78
CA PHE A 112 -5.21 -3.26 -23.42
C PHE A 112 -5.08 -4.09 -24.70
N GLY A 113 -6.05 -4.95 -25.00
CA GLY A 113 -6.00 -5.93 -26.07
C GLY A 113 -5.23 -7.20 -25.70
N GLN A 114 -5.66 -8.33 -26.26
CA GLN A 114 -5.02 -9.64 -26.02
C GLN A 114 -3.57 -9.72 -26.52
N GLN A 115 -3.17 -8.82 -27.41
CA GLN A 115 -1.85 -8.78 -28.02
C GLN A 115 -0.93 -7.71 -27.41
N PHE A 116 -1.30 -7.13 -26.27
CA PHE A 116 -0.44 -6.21 -25.53
C PHE A 116 0.91 -6.89 -25.19
N PRO A 117 2.07 -6.30 -25.53
CA PRO A 117 3.37 -6.86 -25.18
C PRO A 117 3.56 -7.05 -23.67
N LEU A 118 4.04 -8.23 -23.26
CA LEU A 118 4.38 -8.52 -21.86
C LEU A 118 5.89 -8.57 -21.67
N SER A 119 6.35 -8.69 -20.42
CA SER A 119 7.79 -8.69 -20.10
C SER A 119 8.59 -9.75 -20.88
N THR A 120 8.01 -10.93 -21.11
CA THR A 120 8.63 -12.00 -21.92
C THR A 120 8.68 -11.64 -23.40
N SER A 121 7.64 -10.99 -23.92
CA SER A 121 7.55 -10.53 -25.32
C SER A 121 8.68 -9.55 -25.66
N TYR A 122 8.98 -8.60 -24.77
CA TYR A 122 10.12 -7.69 -24.96
C TYR A 122 11.47 -8.42 -24.93
N LYS A 123 11.63 -9.43 -24.06
CA LYS A 123 12.85 -10.25 -24.03
C LYS A 123 13.05 -11.02 -25.33
N GLU A 124 11.97 -11.63 -25.85
CA GLU A 124 11.99 -12.35 -27.11
C GLU A 124 12.28 -11.43 -28.30
N ALA A 125 11.59 -10.29 -28.39
CA ALA A 125 11.82 -9.30 -29.45
C ALA A 125 13.25 -8.76 -29.43
N SER A 126 13.80 -8.47 -28.23
CA SER A 126 15.20 -8.04 -28.07
C SER A 126 16.18 -9.09 -28.61
N ASN A 127 15.98 -10.37 -28.28
CA ASN A 127 16.84 -11.46 -28.78
C ASN A 127 16.76 -11.62 -30.30
N LEU A 128 15.59 -11.40 -30.89
CA LEU A 128 15.41 -11.50 -32.35
C LEU A 128 16.03 -10.31 -33.09
N LEU A 129 15.92 -9.10 -32.53
CA LEU A 129 16.59 -7.91 -33.04
C LEU A 129 18.11 -8.07 -33.02
N GLU A 130 18.67 -8.53 -31.89
CA GLU A 130 20.11 -8.80 -31.76
C GLU A 130 20.57 -9.80 -32.82
N LYS A 131 19.83 -10.89 -33.03
CA LYS A 131 20.16 -11.86 -34.08
C LYS A 131 20.18 -11.23 -35.47
N LEU A 132 19.16 -10.47 -35.83
CA LEU A 132 18.98 -9.90 -37.16
C LEU A 132 20.05 -8.84 -37.51
N PHE A 133 20.40 -7.98 -36.54
CA PHE A 133 21.31 -6.85 -36.78
C PHE A 133 22.75 -7.11 -36.34
N VAL A 134 22.99 -8.02 -35.40
CA VAL A 134 24.31 -8.25 -34.80
C VAL A 134 24.81 -9.67 -35.10
N SER A 135 24.08 -10.71 -34.69
CA SER A 135 24.62 -12.08 -34.71
C SER A 135 24.73 -12.68 -36.11
N MET A 136 23.79 -12.36 -37.02
CA MET A 136 23.79 -12.88 -38.39
C MET A 136 24.88 -12.24 -39.28
N LYS A 137 25.55 -11.17 -38.81
CA LYS A 137 26.63 -10.46 -39.53
C LYS A 137 26.26 -10.06 -40.96
N LEU A 138 25.01 -9.70 -41.19
CA LEU A 138 24.54 -9.14 -42.46
C LEU A 138 25.11 -7.73 -42.64
N THR A 139 25.10 -7.21 -43.87
CA THR A 139 25.37 -5.78 -44.07
C THR A 139 24.27 -4.95 -43.43
N SER A 140 24.60 -3.78 -42.90
CA SER A 140 23.62 -2.89 -42.26
C SER A 140 22.45 -2.55 -43.19
N SER A 141 22.70 -2.41 -44.50
CA SER A 141 21.67 -2.22 -45.52
C SER A 141 20.73 -3.41 -45.66
N LEU A 142 21.25 -4.65 -45.61
CA LEU A 142 20.44 -5.85 -45.75
C LEU A 142 19.59 -6.11 -44.50
N SER A 143 20.14 -5.93 -43.29
CA SER A 143 19.35 -6.00 -42.06
C SER A 143 18.24 -4.95 -42.04
N ALA A 144 18.53 -3.73 -42.48
CA ALA A 144 17.55 -2.65 -42.59
C ALA A 144 16.41 -3.02 -43.56
N SER A 145 16.71 -3.46 -44.79
CA SER A 145 15.70 -3.87 -45.76
C SER A 145 14.88 -5.09 -45.29
N LEU A 146 15.52 -6.10 -44.70
CA LEU A 146 14.79 -7.25 -44.13
C LEU A 146 13.85 -6.82 -43.01
N TYR A 147 14.28 -5.89 -42.17
CA TYR A 147 13.43 -5.39 -41.10
C TYR A 147 12.22 -4.63 -41.67
N ASP A 148 12.47 -3.68 -42.56
CA ASP A 148 11.45 -2.81 -43.14
C ASP A 148 10.45 -3.59 -44.00
N GLU A 149 10.92 -4.44 -44.92
CA GLU A 149 10.07 -5.11 -45.90
C GLU A 149 9.44 -6.39 -45.36
N VAL A 150 10.10 -7.10 -44.43
CA VAL A 150 9.64 -8.41 -43.95
C VAL A 150 9.12 -8.33 -42.52
N VAL A 151 9.90 -7.82 -41.57
CA VAL A 151 9.52 -7.84 -40.14
C VAL A 151 8.31 -6.95 -39.88
N LEU A 152 8.29 -5.72 -40.42
CA LEU A 152 7.14 -4.82 -40.27
C LEU A 152 5.91 -5.38 -40.98
N SER A 153 6.05 -5.93 -42.19
CA SER A 153 4.96 -6.61 -42.90
C SER A 153 4.36 -7.78 -42.10
N ILE A 154 5.21 -8.61 -41.47
CA ILE A 154 4.74 -9.70 -40.60
C ILE A 154 4.04 -9.15 -39.36
N LYS A 155 4.54 -8.06 -38.77
CA LYS A 155 3.92 -7.42 -37.61
C LYS A 155 2.50 -6.97 -37.91
N GLU A 156 2.27 -6.39 -39.09
CA GLU A 156 0.95 -5.96 -39.54
C GLU A 156 0.01 -7.14 -39.88
N LEU A 157 0.52 -8.16 -40.56
CA LEU A 157 -0.29 -9.29 -41.04
C LEU A 157 -0.60 -10.32 -39.94
N LEU A 158 0.33 -10.55 -39.02
CA LEU A 158 0.27 -11.59 -37.99
C LEU A 158 0.67 -11.00 -36.63
N PRO A 159 -0.14 -10.08 -36.08
CA PRO A 159 0.21 -9.42 -34.84
C PRO A 159 0.16 -10.41 -33.68
N SER A 160 1.15 -10.29 -32.80
CA SER A 160 1.28 -11.08 -31.58
C SER A 160 1.93 -10.21 -30.51
N ARG A 161 1.91 -10.63 -29.24
CA ARG A 161 2.55 -9.87 -28.16
C ARG A 161 4.02 -9.59 -28.45
N THR A 162 4.74 -10.56 -29.00
CA THR A 162 6.16 -10.44 -29.37
C THR A 162 6.35 -9.55 -30.59
N MET A 163 5.52 -9.68 -31.64
CA MET A 163 5.57 -8.77 -32.80
C MET A 163 5.26 -7.32 -32.43
N ASN A 164 4.30 -7.10 -31.52
CA ASN A 164 3.94 -5.78 -31.02
C ASN A 164 5.03 -5.15 -30.13
N ALA A 165 6.01 -5.94 -29.65
CA ALA A 165 7.15 -5.44 -28.91
C ALA A 165 8.28 -4.91 -29.81
N PHE A 166 8.25 -5.18 -31.12
CA PHE A 166 9.24 -4.66 -32.05
C PHE A 166 9.02 -3.16 -32.32
N PRO A 167 10.09 -2.37 -32.48
CA PRO A 167 9.99 -0.97 -32.91
C PRO A 167 9.29 -0.79 -34.26
N ASP A 168 8.73 0.41 -34.48
CA ASP A 168 8.02 0.72 -35.74
C ASP A 168 8.95 1.28 -36.84
N THR A 169 10.23 1.51 -36.53
CA THR A 169 11.17 2.12 -37.47
C THR A 169 12.51 1.41 -37.47
N VAL A 170 13.17 1.36 -38.63
CA VAL A 170 14.53 0.79 -38.77
C VAL A 170 15.54 1.45 -37.82
N PRO A 171 15.62 2.79 -37.65
CA PRO A 171 16.55 3.39 -36.70
C PRO A 171 16.33 2.91 -35.25
N HIS A 172 15.08 2.76 -34.82
CA HIS A 172 14.78 2.22 -33.50
C HIS A 172 15.07 0.72 -33.41
N ALA A 173 14.90 -0.04 -34.48
CA ALA A 173 15.30 -1.45 -34.52
C ALA A 173 16.82 -1.63 -34.36
N ILE A 174 17.60 -0.79 -35.05
CA ILE A 174 19.06 -0.72 -34.91
C ILE A 174 19.43 -0.36 -33.47
N LEU A 175 18.85 0.71 -32.90
CA LEU A 175 19.07 1.09 -31.50
C LEU A 175 18.70 -0.04 -30.53
N GLY A 176 17.55 -0.68 -30.75
CA GLY A 176 17.06 -1.79 -29.94
C GLY A 176 17.97 -3.01 -29.99
N ALA A 177 18.60 -3.28 -31.13
CA ALA A 177 19.52 -4.40 -31.32
C ALA A 177 20.92 -4.14 -30.74
N HIS A 178 21.42 -2.91 -30.86
CA HIS A 178 22.77 -2.56 -30.40
C HIS A 178 22.84 -2.14 -28.93
N GLU A 179 21.74 -1.57 -28.39
CA GLU A 179 21.65 -1.17 -26.99
C GLU A 179 20.60 -1.97 -26.23
N SER A 180 19.31 -1.65 -26.43
CA SER A 180 18.17 -2.37 -25.86
C SER A 180 16.85 -1.77 -26.32
N LEU A 181 15.76 -2.55 -26.24
CA LEU A 181 14.41 -1.99 -26.36
C LEU A 181 14.10 -0.93 -25.29
N ALA A 182 14.69 -1.02 -24.10
CA ALA A 182 14.55 0.03 -23.10
C ALA A 182 15.12 1.37 -23.60
N ALA A 183 16.28 1.37 -24.28
CA ALA A 183 16.86 2.58 -24.86
C ALA A 183 15.93 3.21 -25.92
N VAL A 184 15.29 2.39 -26.76
CA VAL A 184 14.28 2.85 -27.72
C VAL A 184 13.11 3.52 -27.02
N HIS A 185 12.50 2.86 -26.04
CA HIS A 185 11.35 3.42 -25.34
C HIS A 185 11.71 4.67 -24.53
N GLN A 186 12.93 4.78 -24.03
CA GLN A 186 13.39 5.91 -23.23
C GLN A 186 13.36 7.23 -24.04
N THR A 187 13.58 7.20 -25.35
CA THR A 187 13.51 8.41 -26.19
C THR A 187 12.10 8.95 -26.37
N LEU A 188 11.08 8.12 -26.13
CA LEU A 188 9.66 8.46 -26.35
C LEU A 188 8.99 9.10 -25.13
N VAL A 189 9.65 9.08 -23.97
CA VAL A 189 9.04 9.42 -22.67
C VAL A 189 9.77 10.55 -21.93
N ILE A 190 10.76 11.19 -22.56
CA ILE A 190 11.47 12.34 -22.00
C ILE A 190 10.70 13.61 -22.34
N ARG A 191 10.42 14.42 -21.32
CA ARG A 191 9.86 15.77 -21.44
C ARG A 191 10.96 16.80 -21.22
N ASP A 192 10.95 17.88 -22.01
CA ASP A 192 11.83 19.01 -21.78
C ASP A 192 11.36 19.86 -20.58
N LEU A 193 12.24 20.75 -20.13
CA LEU A 193 11.98 21.60 -18.95
C LEU A 193 10.84 22.59 -19.18
N GLU A 194 10.63 23.07 -20.40
CA GLU A 194 9.55 24.02 -20.71
C GLU A 194 8.20 23.34 -20.58
N TRP A 195 8.06 22.14 -21.13
CA TRP A 195 6.87 21.32 -20.98
C TRP A 195 6.58 21.04 -19.50
N LEU A 196 7.60 20.65 -18.73
CA LEU A 196 7.45 20.35 -17.29
C LEU A 196 7.04 21.57 -16.46
N ARG A 197 7.53 22.76 -16.79
CA ARG A 197 7.13 24.00 -16.12
C ARG A 197 5.67 24.35 -16.35
N LEU A 198 5.16 24.10 -17.56
CA LEU A 198 3.78 24.40 -17.93
C LEU A 198 2.79 23.34 -17.46
N ASN A 199 3.19 22.06 -17.45
CA ASN A 199 2.27 20.93 -17.24
C ASN A 199 2.54 20.15 -15.95
N GLY A 200 3.62 20.46 -15.22
CA GLY A 200 4.02 19.73 -14.01
C GLY A 200 3.67 20.44 -12.72
N ARG A 201 3.76 19.69 -11.61
CA ARG A 201 3.78 20.19 -10.23
C ARG A 201 4.93 19.50 -9.50
N CYS A 202 5.70 20.26 -8.71
CA CYS A 202 6.76 19.69 -7.88
C CYS A 202 6.14 18.91 -6.71
N LEU A 203 6.62 17.68 -6.51
CA LEU A 203 6.17 16.79 -5.42
C LEU A 203 7.29 16.49 -4.41
N ASP A 204 8.44 17.17 -4.54
CA ASP A 204 9.65 16.93 -3.75
C ASP A 204 9.84 17.96 -2.62
N HIS A 205 8.91 18.91 -2.45
CA HIS A 205 8.95 19.91 -1.37
C HIS A 205 8.55 19.33 0.00
N ILE A 206 8.00 18.12 0.04
CA ILE A 206 7.43 17.48 1.23
C ILE A 206 8.06 16.10 1.44
N ARG A 207 8.35 15.75 2.68
CA ARG A 207 8.79 14.41 3.10
C ARG A 207 8.11 13.99 4.40
N PRO A 208 7.89 12.69 4.63
CA PRO A 208 7.46 12.20 5.94
C PRO A 208 8.60 12.32 6.97
N GLY A 209 8.23 12.36 8.24
CA GLY A 209 9.12 12.28 9.41
C GLY A 209 8.32 12.06 10.69
N THR A 210 8.98 11.80 11.83
CA THR A 210 8.29 11.76 13.13
C THR A 210 7.74 13.15 13.45
N SER A 211 6.46 13.25 13.83
CA SER A 211 5.85 14.55 14.13
C SER A 211 6.48 15.19 15.36
N THR A 212 6.47 16.53 15.40
CA THR A 212 6.83 17.30 16.60
C THR A 212 5.70 17.33 17.64
N LEU A 213 4.50 16.92 17.25
CA LEU A 213 3.34 16.79 18.15
C LEU A 213 3.36 15.42 18.84
N GLU A 214 2.98 15.40 20.12
CA GLU A 214 2.89 14.15 20.88
C GLU A 214 1.68 13.31 20.45
N ASN A 215 1.87 11.98 20.38
CA ASN A 215 0.81 11.00 20.16
C ASN A 215 0.02 11.14 18.82
N VAL A 216 0.56 11.82 17.81
CA VAL A 216 -0.07 11.90 16.46
C VAL A 216 0.65 11.06 15.40
N GLY A 217 1.74 10.39 15.77
CA GLY A 217 2.51 9.55 14.87
C GLY A 217 3.51 10.35 14.03
N HIS A 218 3.28 10.37 12.72
CA HIS A 218 4.20 10.95 11.75
C HIS A 218 3.64 12.25 11.16
N GLY A 219 4.55 13.14 10.76
CA GLY A 219 4.27 14.46 10.19
C GLY A 219 4.89 14.65 8.81
N ALA A 220 4.45 15.69 8.13
CA ALA A 220 4.99 16.16 6.87
C ALA A 220 5.97 17.30 7.10
N PHE A 221 7.13 17.27 6.45
CA PHE A 221 8.19 18.26 6.63
C PHE A 221 8.63 18.86 5.30
N ALA A 222 8.90 20.16 5.30
CA ALA A 222 9.47 20.84 4.15
C ALA A 222 10.89 20.32 3.87
N THR A 223 11.22 20.07 2.61
CA THR A 223 12.57 19.62 2.20
C THR A 223 13.50 20.78 1.85
N ARG A 224 12.95 21.98 1.68
CA ARG A 224 13.63 23.23 1.31
C ARG A 224 12.82 24.43 1.79
N ASP A 225 13.39 25.62 1.67
CA ASP A 225 12.65 26.86 1.92
C ASP A 225 11.58 27.07 0.84
N LEU A 226 10.36 27.41 1.25
CA LEU A 226 9.20 27.63 0.40
C LEU A 226 8.64 29.01 0.69
N SER A 227 8.53 29.87 -0.32
CA SER A 227 7.89 31.18 -0.15
C SER A 227 6.38 31.06 -0.01
N SER A 228 5.77 32.04 0.63
CA SER A 228 4.31 32.22 0.68
C SER A 228 3.69 32.11 -0.72
N GLY A 229 2.57 31.37 -0.83
CA GLY A 229 1.87 31.11 -2.09
C GLY A 229 2.44 29.97 -2.94
N THR A 230 3.57 29.36 -2.54
CA THR A 230 4.12 28.18 -3.22
C THR A 230 3.17 27.00 -3.12
N ILE A 231 2.97 26.28 -4.23
CA ILE A 231 2.34 24.96 -4.21
C ILE A 231 3.35 23.98 -3.60
N VAL A 232 3.10 23.61 -2.35
CA VAL A 232 3.92 22.68 -1.58
C VAL A 232 3.79 21.27 -2.16
N SER A 233 2.58 20.85 -2.50
CA SER A 233 2.35 19.57 -3.18
C SER A 233 1.02 19.61 -3.93
N ALA A 234 0.84 18.68 -4.86
CA ALA A 234 -0.41 18.45 -5.55
C ALA A 234 -0.78 16.97 -5.46
N SER A 235 -2.06 16.69 -5.29
CA SER A 235 -2.57 15.34 -5.11
C SER A 235 -3.80 15.13 -5.97
N PRO A 236 -3.80 14.20 -6.92
CA PRO A 236 -5.05 13.72 -7.44
C PRO A 236 -5.84 13.04 -6.31
N VAL A 237 -7.16 12.93 -6.49
CA VAL A 237 -8.06 12.37 -5.49
C VAL A 237 -8.94 11.28 -6.09
N HIS A 238 -9.21 10.25 -5.30
CA HIS A 238 -10.36 9.38 -5.56
C HIS A 238 -11.60 10.00 -4.95
N HIS A 239 -12.68 10.12 -5.73
CA HIS A 239 -14.00 10.43 -5.21
C HIS A 239 -14.73 9.14 -4.83
N ILE A 240 -15.23 9.04 -3.60
CA ILE A 240 -15.99 7.87 -3.12
C ILE A 240 -17.27 8.31 -2.45
N GLU A 241 -18.23 7.42 -2.37
CA GLU A 241 -19.37 7.61 -1.49
C GLU A 241 -18.94 7.41 -0.04
N ARG A 242 -19.43 8.26 0.87
CA ARG A 242 -19.15 8.18 2.32
C ARG A 242 -19.48 6.79 2.89
N ALA A 243 -20.53 6.16 2.39
CA ALA A 243 -20.95 4.80 2.76
C ALA A 243 -19.88 3.74 2.49
N PHE A 244 -18.96 3.96 1.55
CA PHE A 244 -17.84 3.06 1.26
C PHE A 244 -16.95 2.83 2.50
N THR A 245 -16.83 3.83 3.37
CA THR A 245 -16.01 3.74 4.59
C THR A 245 -16.74 3.09 5.76
N GLN A 246 -18.03 2.81 5.66
CA GLN A 246 -18.81 2.21 6.76
C GLN A 246 -18.47 0.72 6.91
N MET A 247 -18.37 0.27 8.16
CA MET A 247 -18.22 -1.13 8.53
C MET A 247 -19.48 -1.61 9.25
N TYR A 248 -19.97 -2.78 8.89
CA TYR A 248 -21.26 -3.28 9.34
C TYR A 248 -21.12 -4.55 10.18
N GLU A 249 -22.09 -4.79 11.07
CA GLU A 249 -22.25 -6.12 11.69
C GLU A 249 -22.51 -7.15 10.59
N VAL A 250 -22.00 -8.36 10.76
CA VAL A 250 -22.13 -9.42 9.77
C VAL A 250 -23.13 -10.45 10.29
N ARG A 251 -24.15 -10.76 9.48
CA ARG A 251 -25.10 -11.85 9.77
C ARG A 251 -24.81 -13.04 8.86
N TYR A 252 -25.03 -14.25 9.36
CA TYR A 252 -25.01 -15.43 8.51
C TYR A 252 -26.29 -15.48 7.69
N ASP A 253 -26.16 -15.55 6.36
CA ASP A 253 -27.28 -15.74 5.46
C ASP A 253 -27.37 -17.22 5.08
N GLU A 254 -28.38 -17.91 5.64
CA GLU A 254 -28.61 -19.33 5.41
C GLU A 254 -28.85 -19.67 3.93
N ALA A 255 -29.53 -18.78 3.19
CA ALA A 255 -29.86 -19.02 1.78
C ALA A 255 -28.62 -18.90 0.89
N ALA A 256 -27.79 -17.90 1.15
CA ALA A 256 -26.54 -17.69 0.40
C ALA A 256 -25.36 -18.50 0.96
N LYS A 257 -25.52 -19.16 2.11
CA LYS A 257 -24.48 -19.88 2.86
C LYS A 257 -23.20 -19.05 3.05
N LYS A 258 -23.38 -17.75 3.25
CA LYS A 258 -22.29 -16.80 3.44
C LYS A 258 -22.64 -15.75 4.49
N HIS A 259 -21.59 -15.22 5.08
CA HIS A 259 -21.68 -14.06 5.94
C HIS A 259 -21.92 -12.81 5.09
N VAL A 260 -22.99 -12.07 5.37
CA VAL A 260 -23.37 -10.83 4.66
C VAL A 260 -23.45 -9.64 5.60
N PRO A 261 -23.08 -8.42 5.16
CA PRO A 261 -23.24 -7.21 5.95
C PRO A 261 -24.71 -6.91 6.28
N ASP A 262 -25.03 -6.62 7.54
CA ASP A 262 -26.28 -5.99 7.95
C ASP A 262 -26.16 -4.47 7.80
N LYS A 263 -26.57 -3.95 6.64
CA LYS A 263 -26.47 -2.51 6.32
C LYS A 263 -27.27 -1.60 7.27
N SER A 264 -28.13 -2.16 8.12
CA SER A 264 -28.85 -1.39 9.16
C SER A 264 -28.02 -1.15 10.42
N LYS A 265 -26.87 -1.82 10.57
CA LYS A 265 -26.05 -1.79 11.78
C LYS A 265 -24.60 -1.45 11.45
N ILE A 266 -24.31 -0.15 11.42
CA ILE A 266 -22.94 0.35 11.33
C ILE A 266 -22.26 0.15 12.69
N VAL A 267 -21.12 -0.55 12.69
CA VAL A 267 -20.35 -0.85 13.91
C VAL A 267 -19.06 -0.05 14.02
N ALA A 268 -18.52 0.43 12.90
CA ALA A 268 -17.30 1.23 12.83
C ALA A 268 -17.16 1.92 11.45
N TYR A 269 -16.06 2.65 11.27
CA TYR A 269 -15.62 3.18 9.98
C TYR A 269 -14.17 2.77 9.68
N GLN A 270 -13.87 2.57 8.40
CA GLN A 270 -12.53 2.27 7.91
C GLN A 270 -11.57 3.43 8.22
N LEU A 271 -10.31 3.09 8.54
CA LEU A 271 -9.24 4.06 8.82
C LEU A 271 -9.05 5.08 7.68
N LEU A 272 -9.31 4.65 6.42
CA LEU A 272 -9.26 5.52 5.24
C LEU A 272 -10.04 6.82 5.41
N LEU A 273 -11.13 6.83 6.19
CA LEU A 273 -11.96 8.02 6.40
C LEU A 273 -11.13 9.21 6.94
N ASN A 274 -10.13 8.95 7.79
CA ASN A 274 -9.28 10.00 8.38
C ASN A 274 -8.33 10.66 7.38
N TYR A 275 -8.17 10.07 6.20
CA TYR A 275 -7.31 10.56 5.13
C TYR A 275 -8.12 11.12 3.95
N CYS A 276 -9.44 11.26 4.09
CA CYS A 276 -10.31 11.83 3.07
C CYS A 276 -10.89 13.17 3.52
N PHE A 277 -11.12 14.06 2.55
CA PHE A 277 -11.84 15.30 2.74
C PHE A 277 -13.34 15.07 2.53
N GLY A 278 -14.18 15.70 3.34
CA GLY A 278 -15.62 15.61 3.25
C GLY A 278 -16.34 16.79 3.89
N HIS A 279 -17.64 16.90 3.63
CA HIS A 279 -18.49 17.96 4.17
C HIS A 279 -19.79 17.38 4.71
N ASN A 280 -20.39 18.06 5.68
CA ASN A 280 -21.59 17.59 6.36
C ASN A 280 -22.83 17.57 5.45
N GLU A 281 -22.81 18.36 4.38
CA GLU A 281 -23.92 18.45 3.42
C GLU A 281 -23.76 17.53 2.21
N SER A 282 -22.72 16.68 2.17
CA SER A 282 -22.43 15.81 1.02
C SER A 282 -22.17 14.35 1.39
N THR A 283 -22.63 13.45 0.53
CA THR A 283 -22.21 12.04 0.55
C THR A 283 -20.87 11.81 -0.14
N VAL A 284 -20.29 12.79 -0.83
CA VAL A 284 -18.99 12.66 -1.50
C VAL A 284 -17.85 12.83 -0.50
N LEU A 285 -16.90 11.89 -0.54
CA LEU A 285 -15.57 12.04 0.04
C LEU A 285 -14.55 12.11 -1.09
N VAL A 286 -13.50 12.93 -0.92
CA VAL A 286 -12.36 12.96 -1.82
C VAL A 286 -11.09 12.58 -1.08
N CYS A 287 -10.44 11.51 -1.51
CA CYS A 287 -9.33 10.88 -0.82
C CYS A 287 -8.03 11.11 -1.61
N PRO A 288 -7.18 12.08 -1.18
CA PRO A 288 -5.91 12.37 -1.83
C PRO A 288 -4.91 11.21 -1.71
N TYR A 289 -4.18 10.97 -2.80
CA TYR A 289 -3.15 9.93 -2.85
C TYR A 289 -1.79 10.44 -3.33
N GLY A 290 -1.59 11.76 -3.32
CA GLY A 290 -0.34 12.45 -3.61
C GLY A 290 0.79 12.07 -2.66
N ASN A 291 2.01 12.39 -3.04
CA ASN A 291 3.18 12.13 -2.20
C ASN A 291 3.17 13.04 -0.95
N GLY A 292 3.37 12.46 0.23
CA GLY A 292 3.58 13.15 1.49
C GLY A 292 2.34 13.85 2.10
N VAL A 293 1.30 14.12 1.33
CA VAL A 293 0.15 14.94 1.77
C VAL A 293 -0.64 14.31 2.93
N ASN A 294 -0.68 12.98 2.99
CA ASN A 294 -1.36 12.23 4.06
C ASN A 294 -0.61 12.20 5.40
N TYR A 295 0.57 12.84 5.47
CA TYR A 295 1.31 13.07 6.70
C TYR A 295 1.12 14.50 7.24
N ILE A 296 0.38 15.37 6.54
CA ILE A 296 0.15 16.75 6.99
C ILE A 296 -0.85 16.72 8.15
N ASN A 297 -0.36 16.96 9.37
CA ASN A 297 -1.16 16.93 10.58
C ASN A 297 -2.03 18.18 10.75
N HIS A 298 -3.04 18.05 11.61
CA HIS A 298 -3.91 19.15 11.98
C HIS A 298 -3.29 20.04 13.07
N VAL A 299 -3.18 21.34 12.80
CA VAL A 299 -3.03 22.39 13.84
C VAL A 299 -3.65 23.69 13.32
N ARG A 300 -4.86 24.06 13.75
CA ARG A 300 -5.54 25.27 13.23
C ARG A 300 -4.70 26.55 13.39
N GLU A 301 -4.25 26.84 14.61
CA GLU A 301 -3.58 28.12 14.92
C GLU A 301 -2.19 28.27 14.30
N HIS A 302 -1.55 27.13 13.95
CA HIS A 302 -0.23 27.08 13.34
C HIS A 302 -0.24 26.53 11.91
N ALA A 303 -1.42 26.43 11.29
CA ALA A 303 -1.56 26.01 9.91
C ALA A 303 -0.70 26.91 9.02
N ASN A 304 0.24 26.30 8.33
CA ASN A 304 1.16 26.98 7.41
C ASN A 304 0.87 26.60 5.96
N VAL A 305 -0.08 25.69 5.71
CA VAL A 305 -0.65 25.42 4.39
C VAL A 305 -2.18 25.45 4.41
N LYS A 306 -2.77 25.71 3.24
CA LYS A 306 -4.19 25.48 2.95
C LYS A 306 -4.37 24.62 1.71
N VAL A 307 -5.57 24.07 1.53
CA VAL A 307 -5.94 23.30 0.34
C VAL A 307 -6.82 24.14 -0.59
N ARG A 308 -6.70 23.93 -1.90
CA ARG A 308 -7.66 24.38 -2.93
C ARG A 308 -7.77 23.35 -4.06
N TRP A 309 -8.79 23.48 -4.90
CA TRP A 309 -8.81 22.79 -6.20
C TRP A 309 -7.70 23.35 -7.11
N ALA A 310 -7.07 22.47 -7.87
CA ALA A 310 -5.99 22.85 -8.77
C ALA A 310 -6.47 23.84 -9.85
N GLN A 311 -5.62 24.81 -10.18
CA GLN A 311 -5.90 25.81 -11.21
C GLN A 311 -4.88 25.65 -12.34
N ASP A 312 -5.30 25.85 -13.59
CA ASP A 312 -4.45 25.78 -14.78
C ASP A 312 -3.59 24.50 -14.78
N PHE A 313 -4.22 23.35 -14.53
CA PHE A 313 -3.54 22.06 -14.44
C PHE A 313 -4.22 21.01 -15.31
N PRO A 314 -3.55 20.45 -16.33
CA PRO A 314 -4.19 19.55 -17.30
C PRO A 314 -4.83 18.29 -16.71
N ALA A 315 -4.36 17.82 -15.54
CA ALA A 315 -4.93 16.66 -14.88
C ALA A 315 -6.19 16.98 -14.05
N HIS A 316 -6.58 18.25 -13.92
CA HIS A 316 -7.77 18.67 -13.19
C HIS A 316 -8.93 18.96 -14.15
N GLN A 317 -10.07 18.30 -13.94
CA GLN A 317 -11.28 18.50 -14.75
C GLN A 317 -12.24 19.49 -14.07
N ASP A 318 -11.95 20.78 -14.19
CA ASP A 318 -12.73 21.87 -13.59
C ASP A 318 -14.20 21.89 -14.04
N ASP A 319 -14.45 21.69 -15.35
CA ASP A 319 -15.80 21.61 -15.90
C ASP A 319 -16.63 20.51 -15.22
N VAL A 320 -16.02 19.35 -14.95
CA VAL A 320 -16.69 18.22 -14.31
C VAL A 320 -16.94 18.50 -12.83
N LEU A 321 -16.01 19.16 -12.14
CA LEU A 321 -16.14 19.53 -10.73
C LEU A 321 -17.42 20.35 -10.49
N HIS A 322 -17.75 21.25 -11.41
CA HIS A 322 -18.88 22.17 -11.31
C HIS A 322 -20.18 21.67 -11.95
N GLN A 323 -20.17 20.53 -12.64
CA GLN A 323 -21.35 20.00 -13.34
C GLN A 323 -21.82 18.66 -12.78
N ALA A 324 -20.91 17.79 -12.35
CA ALA A 324 -21.23 16.45 -11.92
C ALA A 324 -21.97 16.45 -10.58
N THR A 325 -23.07 15.68 -10.52
CA THR A 325 -23.72 15.31 -9.27
C THR A 325 -22.99 14.14 -8.60
N PRO A 326 -23.23 13.85 -7.31
CA PRO A 326 -22.70 12.64 -6.67
C PRO A 326 -23.04 11.34 -7.43
N GLU A 327 -24.24 11.25 -8.04
CA GLU A 327 -24.64 10.10 -8.85
C GLU A 327 -23.78 9.96 -10.11
N ASP A 328 -23.50 11.07 -10.81
CA ASP A 328 -22.61 11.06 -11.98
C ASP A 328 -21.20 10.59 -11.61
N LEU A 329 -20.71 10.98 -10.43
CA LEU A 329 -19.39 10.59 -9.93
C LEU A 329 -19.29 9.09 -9.60
N PHE A 330 -20.33 8.51 -9.02
CA PHE A 330 -20.32 7.10 -8.60
C PHE A 330 -20.70 6.13 -9.73
N ASN A 331 -21.33 6.62 -10.79
CA ASN A 331 -21.61 5.87 -12.01
C ASN A 331 -20.53 6.02 -13.09
N SER A 332 -19.48 6.83 -12.85
CA SER A 332 -18.40 7.04 -13.81
C SER A 332 -17.35 5.93 -13.82
N THR A 333 -16.39 6.04 -14.75
CA THR A 333 -15.13 5.27 -14.66
C THR A 333 -14.41 5.57 -13.34
N ALA A 334 -13.65 4.59 -12.83
CA ALA A 334 -12.84 4.67 -11.61
C ALA A 334 -11.66 5.68 -11.68
N GLU A 335 -11.62 6.51 -12.72
CA GLU A 335 -10.52 7.41 -13.03
C GLU A 335 -10.56 8.66 -12.13
N PRO A 336 -9.43 9.03 -11.50
CA PRO A 336 -9.29 10.30 -10.78
C PRO A 336 -9.53 11.50 -11.72
N LYS A 337 -10.49 12.36 -11.36
CA LYS A 337 -10.85 13.56 -12.15
C LYS A 337 -10.37 14.87 -11.55
N PHE A 338 -10.10 14.88 -10.24
CA PHE A 338 -9.84 16.10 -9.49
C PHE A 338 -8.45 16.07 -8.83
N VAL A 339 -7.92 17.27 -8.58
CA VAL A 339 -6.60 17.46 -7.99
C VAL A 339 -6.70 18.54 -6.92
N LEU A 340 -6.16 18.25 -5.74
CA LEU A 340 -6.00 19.19 -4.63
C LEU A 340 -4.57 19.75 -4.64
N GLU A 341 -4.44 21.06 -4.50
CA GLU A 341 -3.17 21.76 -4.29
C GLU A 341 -3.04 22.21 -2.83
N TYR A 342 -1.86 21.96 -2.25
CA TYR A 342 -1.49 22.40 -0.90
C TYR A 342 -0.59 23.62 -1.02
N ILE A 343 -0.99 24.75 -0.44
CA ILE A 343 -0.39 26.06 -0.70
C ILE A 343 0.13 26.66 0.58
N ALA A 344 1.38 27.10 0.55
CA ALA A 344 2.01 27.80 1.66
C ALA A 344 1.26 29.11 1.98
N LEU A 345 0.83 29.28 3.23
CA LEU A 345 0.16 30.48 3.73
C LEU A 345 1.13 31.61 4.10
N ARG A 346 2.40 31.25 4.28
CA ARG A 346 3.54 32.10 4.61
C ARG A 346 4.81 31.43 4.12
N ASP A 347 5.96 32.07 4.32
CA ASP A 347 7.24 31.40 4.12
C ASP A 347 7.39 30.23 5.12
N ILE A 348 7.91 29.10 4.64
CA ILE A 348 8.16 27.86 5.38
C ILE A 348 9.64 27.52 5.20
N VAL A 349 10.36 27.29 6.29
CA VAL A 349 11.79 26.96 6.22
C VAL A 349 12.04 25.47 6.02
N ALA A 350 13.17 25.12 5.42
CA ALA A 350 13.58 23.72 5.27
C ALA A 350 13.58 22.98 6.62
N GLY A 351 12.92 21.83 6.68
CA GLY A 351 12.79 21.02 7.89
C GLY A 351 11.67 21.43 8.83
N GLU A 352 10.93 22.50 8.55
CA GLU A 352 9.72 22.86 9.30
C GLU A 352 8.60 21.84 9.05
N GLU A 353 7.82 21.50 10.09
CA GLU A 353 6.63 20.66 9.95
C GLU A 353 5.50 21.45 9.29
N ILE A 354 4.78 20.79 8.38
CA ILE A 354 3.68 21.34 7.62
C ILE A 354 2.37 20.96 8.30
N PHE A 355 1.54 21.96 8.58
CA PHE A 355 0.26 21.80 9.27
C PHE A 355 -0.89 22.38 8.44
N LEU A 356 -2.04 21.70 8.51
CA LEU A 356 -3.28 22.09 7.86
C LEU A 356 -4.39 22.34 8.88
N ASP A 357 -5.27 23.29 8.61
CA ASP A 357 -6.55 23.38 9.32
C ASP A 357 -7.54 22.37 8.74
N TYR A 358 -7.97 21.40 9.56
CA TYR A 358 -8.92 20.37 9.17
C TYR A 358 -10.38 20.84 9.30
N GLY A 359 -10.62 22.05 9.83
CA GLY A 359 -11.94 22.66 9.93
C GLY A 359 -12.66 22.40 11.25
N GLU A 360 -13.63 23.27 11.56
CA GLU A 360 -14.27 23.34 12.89
C GLU A 360 -15.03 22.06 13.25
N SER A 361 -15.61 21.40 12.24
CA SER A 361 -16.32 20.13 12.45
C SER A 361 -15.39 19.01 12.91
N TRP A 362 -14.15 19.01 12.43
CA TRP A 362 -13.12 18.06 12.87
C TRP A 362 -12.73 18.34 14.32
N ASP A 363 -12.47 19.60 14.68
CA ASP A 363 -12.14 19.98 16.07
C ASP A 363 -13.24 19.61 17.05
N ALA A 364 -14.49 19.90 16.70
CA ALA A 364 -15.63 19.56 17.53
C ALA A 364 -15.70 18.05 17.78
N ALA A 365 -15.49 17.25 16.73
CA ALA A 365 -15.47 15.79 16.82
C ALA A 365 -14.28 15.29 17.67
N TRP A 366 -13.09 15.83 17.45
CA TRP A 366 -11.88 15.44 18.19
C TRP A 366 -11.98 15.79 19.67
N ASN A 367 -12.48 16.99 20.00
CA ASN A 367 -12.67 17.43 21.37
C ASN A 367 -13.72 16.55 22.08
N ALA A 368 -14.85 16.26 21.42
CA ALA A 368 -15.86 15.36 21.95
C ALA A 368 -15.28 13.96 22.22
N HIS A 369 -14.57 13.39 21.23
CA HIS A 369 -13.93 12.08 21.33
C HIS A 369 -12.93 12.03 22.48
N SER A 370 -12.02 13.01 22.56
CA SER A 370 -10.96 13.08 23.56
C SER A 370 -11.51 13.25 24.98
N LEU A 371 -12.58 14.04 25.16
CA LEU A 371 -13.24 14.23 26.45
C LEU A 371 -14.00 12.99 26.94
N SER A 372 -14.56 12.20 26.02
CA SER A 372 -15.31 10.98 26.35
C SER A 372 -14.50 9.68 26.16
N TYR A 373 -13.20 9.78 25.91
CA TYR A 373 -12.40 8.62 25.57
C TYR A 373 -12.26 7.68 26.76
N GLU A 374 -12.70 6.44 26.57
CA GLU A 374 -12.44 5.33 27.47
C GLU A 374 -11.73 4.22 26.69
N PRO A 375 -10.66 3.63 27.22
CA PRO A 375 -9.96 2.55 26.52
C PRO A 375 -10.90 1.38 26.21
N PHE A 376 -10.83 0.85 24.99
CA PHE A 376 -11.65 -0.28 24.59
C PHE A 376 -11.43 -1.49 25.51
N GLY A 377 -12.51 -2.09 25.99
CA GLY A 377 -12.43 -3.19 26.98
C GLY A 377 -12.08 -2.73 28.40
N GLY A 378 -12.03 -1.42 28.66
CA GLY A 378 -11.71 -0.81 29.94
C GLY A 378 -10.21 -0.73 30.24
N ALA A 379 -9.86 0.04 31.28
CA ALA A 379 -8.48 0.32 31.66
C ALA A 379 -7.61 -0.94 31.83
N THR A 380 -8.11 -1.96 32.53
CA THR A 380 -7.36 -3.22 32.74
C THR A 380 -7.09 -3.99 31.44
N SER A 381 -7.97 -3.93 30.46
CA SER A 381 -7.72 -4.54 29.14
C SER A 381 -6.64 -3.76 28.38
N ALA A 382 -6.76 -2.43 28.37
CA ALA A 382 -5.81 -1.55 27.72
C ALA A 382 -4.40 -1.54 28.35
N GLU A 383 -4.30 -1.77 29.67
CA GLU A 383 -3.02 -1.95 30.35
C GLU A 383 -2.35 -3.27 29.99
N ARG A 384 -3.12 -4.35 29.83
CA ARG A 384 -2.64 -5.68 29.43
C ARG A 384 -2.29 -5.76 27.95
N TYR A 385 -2.93 -4.95 27.11
CA TYR A 385 -2.59 -4.88 25.70
C TYR A 385 -1.16 -4.39 25.50
N ARG A 386 -0.40 -5.15 24.71
CA ARG A 386 0.94 -4.77 24.24
C ARG A 386 1.06 -5.21 22.79
N ASP A 387 1.57 -4.34 21.94
CA ASP A 387 1.83 -4.73 20.55
C ASP A 387 2.90 -5.83 20.50
N ALA A 388 2.68 -6.88 19.70
CA ALA A 388 3.62 -7.99 19.54
C ALA A 388 4.98 -7.55 18.95
N PHE A 389 5.01 -6.49 18.15
CA PHE A 389 6.25 -5.90 17.63
C PHE A 389 7.18 -5.48 18.77
N TRP A 390 6.63 -4.86 19.81
CA TRP A 390 7.41 -4.38 20.96
C TRP A 390 8.18 -5.50 21.66
N VAL A 391 7.57 -6.68 21.83
CA VAL A 391 8.25 -7.81 22.50
C VAL A 391 9.32 -8.43 21.61
N ASN A 392 9.14 -8.45 20.29
CA ASN A 392 10.17 -8.94 19.38
C ASN A 392 11.41 -8.04 19.41
N GLU A 393 11.21 -6.71 19.35
CA GLU A 393 12.31 -5.73 19.34
C GLU A 393 13.04 -5.65 20.69
N ASN A 394 12.30 -5.62 21.80
CA ASN A 394 12.88 -5.32 23.12
C ASN A 394 13.18 -6.58 23.95
N HIS A 395 12.54 -7.71 23.63
CA HIS A 395 12.59 -8.94 24.40
C HIS A 395 12.66 -10.20 23.51
N GLY A 396 13.24 -10.08 22.31
CA GLY A 396 13.38 -11.18 21.35
C GLY A 396 14.08 -12.43 21.91
N ASP A 397 14.94 -12.28 22.91
CA ASP A 397 15.65 -13.40 23.54
C ASP A 397 14.94 -14.00 24.77
N MET A 398 13.77 -13.47 25.16
CA MET A 398 13.05 -13.97 26.33
C MET A 398 12.71 -15.46 26.18
N PRO A 399 12.90 -16.27 27.24
CA PRO A 399 12.47 -17.66 27.24
C PRO A 399 10.95 -17.76 26.99
N LEU A 400 10.57 -18.62 26.05
CA LEU A 400 9.16 -18.82 25.69
C LEU A 400 8.50 -19.83 26.62
N ARG A 401 7.39 -19.45 27.26
CA ARG A 401 6.65 -20.26 28.23
C ARG A 401 6.02 -21.47 27.55
N THR A 402 6.16 -22.63 28.18
CA THR A 402 5.47 -23.86 27.76
C THR A 402 3.96 -23.72 27.94
N ARG A 403 3.17 -24.56 27.26
CA ARG A 403 1.71 -24.61 27.41
C ARG A 403 1.29 -24.74 28.88
N GLN A 404 2.04 -25.51 29.68
CA GLN A 404 1.75 -25.71 31.10
C GLN A 404 2.01 -24.44 31.92
N GLU A 405 3.08 -23.71 31.63
CA GLU A 405 3.39 -22.44 32.29
C GLU A 405 2.36 -21.36 31.95
N GLN A 406 1.81 -21.37 30.73
CA GLN A 406 0.78 -20.41 30.30
C GLN A 406 -0.58 -20.61 31.00
N ILE A 407 -0.83 -21.75 31.66
CA ILE A 407 -2.04 -21.94 32.48
C ILE A 407 -2.04 -21.02 33.70
N VAL A 408 -0.85 -20.74 34.25
CA VAL A 408 -0.65 -19.88 35.43
C VAL A 408 -0.20 -18.46 35.05
N ASP A 409 0.57 -18.31 33.97
CA ASP A 409 1.09 -17.03 33.48
C ASP A 409 0.89 -16.90 31.96
N PRO A 410 -0.34 -16.63 31.48
CA PRO A 410 -0.65 -16.52 30.07
C PRO A 410 0.03 -15.30 29.43
N TYR A 411 0.28 -15.39 28.13
CA TYR A 411 0.63 -14.21 27.33
C TYR A 411 -0.61 -13.33 27.09
N PRO A 412 -0.43 -12.04 26.73
CA PRO A 412 -1.54 -11.21 26.28
C PRO A 412 -2.36 -11.88 25.17
N ASP A 413 -3.69 -11.75 25.24
CA ASP A 413 -4.62 -12.42 24.32
C ASP A 413 -4.44 -12.02 22.85
N ASN A 414 -3.83 -10.86 22.61
CA ASN A 414 -3.52 -10.38 21.26
C ASN A 414 -2.25 -10.98 20.67
N TRP A 415 -1.49 -11.82 21.39
CA TRP A 415 -0.24 -12.39 20.89
C TRP A 415 -0.45 -13.79 20.30
N VAL A 416 0.10 -14.00 19.11
CA VAL A 416 0.17 -15.32 18.46
C VAL A 416 1.63 -15.63 18.17
N LEU A 417 2.14 -16.72 18.75
CA LEU A 417 3.47 -17.22 18.44
C LEU A 417 3.43 -17.98 17.11
N ARG A 418 4.36 -17.69 16.21
CA ARG A 418 4.48 -18.40 14.94
C ARG A 418 5.87 -18.96 14.72
N VAL A 419 5.93 -20.06 13.96
CA VAL A 419 7.16 -20.72 13.54
C VAL A 419 7.44 -20.45 12.07
N HIS A 420 8.70 -20.13 11.76
CA HIS A 420 9.16 -19.82 10.41
C HIS A 420 8.87 -20.96 9.41
N PRO A 421 8.43 -20.66 8.16
CA PRO A 421 8.07 -21.69 7.18
C PRO A 421 9.17 -22.71 6.87
N TRP A 422 10.45 -22.29 6.91
CA TRP A 422 11.59 -23.19 6.68
C TRP A 422 11.66 -24.36 7.67
N VAL A 423 11.28 -24.14 8.94
CA VAL A 423 11.25 -25.22 9.94
C VAL A 423 10.26 -26.32 9.53
N LEU A 424 9.11 -25.91 8.99
CA LEU A 424 8.09 -26.82 8.49
C LEU A 424 8.55 -27.55 7.23
N GLN A 425 9.07 -26.82 6.24
CA GLN A 425 9.61 -27.39 5.00
C GLN A 425 10.71 -28.42 5.27
N HIS A 426 11.62 -28.13 6.21
CA HIS A 426 12.67 -29.04 6.58
C HIS A 426 12.12 -30.31 7.25
N HIS A 427 11.14 -30.17 8.14
CA HIS A 427 10.46 -31.30 8.77
C HIS A 427 9.81 -32.25 7.75
N ILE A 428 9.14 -31.70 6.73
CA ILE A 428 8.52 -32.50 5.67
C ILE A 428 9.57 -33.20 4.81
N LYS A 429 10.63 -32.47 4.42
CA LYS A 429 11.62 -32.98 3.47
C LYS A 429 12.53 -34.05 4.06
N TYR A 430 12.88 -33.95 5.33
CA TYR A 430 13.87 -34.82 5.96
C TYR A 430 13.30 -35.73 7.07
N GLY A 431 12.03 -35.53 7.45
CA GLY A 431 11.39 -36.27 8.54
C GLY A 431 12.06 -36.03 9.89
N TYR A 432 11.66 -36.80 10.90
CA TYR A 432 12.22 -36.80 12.27
C TYR A 432 13.72 -37.18 12.34
N LEU A 433 14.37 -37.52 11.21
CA LEU A 433 15.62 -38.26 11.16
C LEU A 433 16.90 -37.40 11.24
N SER A 434 16.81 -36.07 11.18
CA SER A 434 17.96 -35.20 11.46
C SER A 434 17.63 -34.25 12.61
N GLY A 435 17.79 -34.73 13.85
CA GLY A 435 17.61 -33.96 15.09
C GLY A 435 18.56 -32.77 15.28
N ASN A 436 19.18 -32.25 14.23
CA ASN A 436 19.97 -31.03 14.21
C ASN A 436 19.60 -30.24 12.95
N TYR A 437 18.56 -29.42 13.07
CA TYR A 437 18.37 -28.32 12.14
C TYR A 437 19.43 -27.25 12.46
N ASP A 438 20.34 -27.00 11.53
CA ASP A 438 21.37 -25.96 11.62
C ASP A 438 20.78 -24.65 11.09
N TRP A 439 20.21 -23.85 11.99
CA TRP A 439 19.62 -22.55 11.65
C TRP A 439 20.72 -21.55 11.31
N GLN A 440 20.86 -21.22 10.04
CA GLN A 440 21.90 -20.31 9.58
C GLN A 440 21.42 -18.85 9.57
N GLU A 441 22.36 -17.91 9.57
CA GLU A 441 22.06 -16.49 9.54
C GLU A 441 21.34 -16.07 8.24
N SER A 442 21.57 -16.79 7.14
CA SER A 442 20.81 -16.69 5.89
C SER A 442 19.36 -17.17 6.00
N ASP A 443 19.02 -17.99 7.00
CA ASP A 443 17.65 -18.43 7.28
C ASP A 443 16.90 -17.45 8.18
N ARG A 444 17.63 -16.51 8.81
CA ARG A 444 17.04 -15.34 9.52
C ARG A 444 16.50 -14.31 8.57
N THR A 445 16.87 -14.35 7.29
CA THR A 445 16.21 -13.53 6.27
C THR A 445 14.76 -13.98 6.30
N PRO A 446 13.82 -13.14 6.79
CA PRO A 446 12.43 -13.54 6.82
C PRO A 446 12.10 -13.96 5.39
N LEU A 447 11.43 -15.11 5.20
CA LEU A 447 10.57 -15.22 4.02
C LEU A 447 9.59 -14.08 4.20
N ARG A 448 9.93 -12.94 3.59
CA ARG A 448 9.56 -11.58 4.01
C ARG A 448 8.05 -11.31 3.86
N ASP A 449 7.31 -12.34 3.48
CA ASP A 449 5.92 -12.35 3.07
C ASP A 449 5.09 -13.42 3.83
N ASP A 450 5.69 -14.25 4.70
CA ASP A 450 4.96 -15.19 5.58
C ASP A 450 5.82 -15.69 6.77
N PHE A 451 5.47 -15.34 8.01
CA PHE A 451 6.12 -15.88 9.22
C PHE A 451 5.62 -17.28 9.62
N GLY A 452 4.94 -18.01 8.72
CA GLY A 452 4.75 -19.46 8.79
C GLY A 452 3.48 -19.87 9.49
N LEU A 453 3.50 -20.70 10.52
CA LEU A 453 2.25 -21.22 11.13
C LEU A 453 2.15 -20.87 12.61
N PRO A 454 0.94 -20.63 13.15
CA PRO A 454 0.74 -20.56 14.60
C PRO A 454 1.32 -21.78 15.29
N CYS A 455 1.93 -21.59 16.46
CA CYS A 455 2.49 -22.69 17.22
C CYS A 455 2.43 -22.46 18.72
N GLN A 456 2.54 -23.54 19.48
CA GLN A 456 2.61 -23.53 20.93
C GLN A 456 3.88 -24.24 21.41
N ILE A 457 4.46 -23.79 22.51
CA ILE A 457 5.63 -24.43 23.11
C ILE A 457 5.17 -25.62 23.97
N LEU A 458 5.60 -26.83 23.60
CA LEU A 458 5.37 -28.03 24.41
C LEU A 458 6.47 -28.17 25.48
N GLU A 459 7.72 -28.00 25.09
CA GLU A 459 8.88 -28.19 25.97
C GLU A 459 9.97 -27.15 25.66
N ARG A 460 10.71 -26.76 26.69
CA ARG A 460 11.92 -25.94 26.59
C ARG A 460 13.15 -26.81 26.91
N HIS A 461 14.13 -26.83 26.03
CA HIS A 461 15.38 -27.57 26.18
C HIS A 461 16.46 -26.63 26.74
N GLU A 462 16.80 -26.78 28.01
CA GLU A 462 17.76 -25.95 28.73
C GLU A 462 19.13 -26.63 28.80
N ASN A 463 19.94 -26.54 27.74
CA ASN A 463 21.26 -27.17 27.69
C ASN A 463 22.41 -26.28 28.23
N GLY A 464 22.10 -25.23 29.01
CA GLY A 464 23.11 -24.39 29.66
C GLY A 464 23.82 -23.36 28.75
N THR A 465 23.52 -23.30 27.45
CA THR A 465 23.94 -22.23 26.53
C THR A 465 22.74 -21.61 25.82
N ILE A 466 22.66 -20.27 25.86
CA ILE A 466 21.79 -19.46 25.03
C ILE A 466 22.26 -19.62 23.57
N PRO A 467 21.36 -19.76 22.57
CA PRO A 467 19.90 -19.65 22.66
C PRO A 467 19.17 -20.96 22.97
N HIS A 468 18.07 -20.85 23.73
CA HIS A 468 17.17 -21.97 24.04
C HIS A 468 16.59 -22.62 22.76
N LYS A 469 16.43 -23.94 22.80
CA LYS A 469 15.70 -24.71 21.80
C LYS A 469 14.36 -25.20 22.38
N TYR A 470 13.40 -25.44 21.52
CA TYR A 470 12.03 -25.76 21.91
C TYR A 470 11.48 -26.99 21.18
N THR A 471 10.62 -27.74 21.85
CA THR A 471 9.63 -28.58 21.18
C THR A 471 8.37 -27.74 21.00
N ILE A 472 7.92 -27.58 19.76
CA ILE A 472 6.70 -26.85 19.42
C ILE A 472 5.62 -27.80 18.90
N LEU A 473 4.37 -27.37 19.00
CA LEU A 473 3.24 -27.90 18.23
C LEU A 473 2.78 -26.82 17.25
N ALA A 474 3.03 -27.02 15.97
CA ALA A 474 2.58 -26.12 14.91
C ALA A 474 1.17 -26.52 14.45
N ASP A 475 0.30 -25.52 14.25
CA ASP A 475 -1.05 -25.68 13.69
C ASP A 475 -0.97 -25.70 12.17
N THR A 476 -1.35 -26.83 11.56
CA THR A 476 -1.27 -27.07 10.12
C THR A 476 -2.64 -27.12 9.45
N THR A 477 -3.71 -26.75 10.16
CA THR A 477 -5.09 -26.75 9.64
C THR A 477 -5.27 -25.92 8.38
N SER A 478 -4.49 -24.84 8.23
CA SER A 478 -4.58 -23.93 7.07
C SER A 478 -3.73 -24.37 5.87
N VAL A 479 -3.20 -25.61 5.87
CA VAL A 479 -2.23 -26.09 4.89
C VAL A 479 -2.69 -27.42 4.27
N ASP A 480 -3.25 -27.33 3.07
CA ASP A 480 -3.96 -28.43 2.39
C ASP A 480 -3.12 -29.70 2.11
N TRP A 481 -1.79 -29.60 2.15
CA TRP A 481 -0.88 -30.71 1.88
C TRP A 481 -0.33 -31.38 3.15
N PHE A 482 -0.73 -30.94 4.35
CA PHE A 482 -0.50 -31.69 5.59
C PHE A 482 -1.68 -32.63 5.87
N GLU A 483 -1.39 -33.90 6.16
CA GLU A 483 -2.43 -34.89 6.51
C GLU A 483 -3.02 -34.72 7.93
N LYS A 484 -2.37 -33.90 8.76
CA LYS A 484 -2.76 -33.67 10.16
C LYS A 484 -2.99 -32.19 10.40
N ASP A 485 -3.89 -31.89 11.33
CA ASP A 485 -4.20 -30.53 11.78
C ASP A 485 -3.11 -29.91 12.66
N SER A 486 -2.15 -30.71 13.13
CA SER A 486 -0.98 -30.21 13.83
C SER A 486 0.22 -31.15 13.74
N VAL A 487 1.42 -30.59 13.93
CA VAL A 487 2.69 -31.32 13.92
C VAL A 487 3.61 -30.88 15.05
N ALA A 488 4.19 -31.86 15.77
CA ALA A 488 5.18 -31.60 16.82
C ALA A 488 6.60 -31.61 16.23
N ILE A 489 7.35 -30.55 16.49
CA ILE A 489 8.72 -30.36 15.98
C ILE A 489 9.64 -30.01 17.14
N SER A 490 10.69 -30.82 17.33
CA SER A 490 11.68 -30.64 18.40
C SER A 490 12.92 -29.90 17.92
N GLN A 491 13.71 -29.38 18.86
CA GLN A 491 14.98 -28.68 18.61
C GLN A 491 14.84 -27.38 17.79
N VAL A 492 13.67 -26.73 17.84
CA VAL A 492 13.42 -25.46 17.16
C VAL A 492 14.12 -24.32 17.91
N PRO A 493 15.02 -23.53 17.28
CA PRO A 493 15.70 -22.44 17.96
C PRO A 493 14.76 -21.25 18.20
N ARG A 494 15.01 -20.47 19.25
CA ARG A 494 14.26 -19.23 19.57
C ARG A 494 14.13 -18.29 18.36
N SER A 495 15.18 -18.18 17.56
CA SER A 495 15.27 -17.30 16.39
C SER A 495 14.38 -17.70 15.22
N ALA A 496 13.82 -18.91 15.23
CA ALA A 496 12.84 -19.37 14.24
C ALA A 496 11.38 -19.09 14.68
N LEU A 497 11.19 -18.43 15.82
CA LEU A 497 9.89 -18.15 16.43
C LEU A 497 9.69 -16.63 16.56
N THR A 498 8.50 -16.15 16.24
CA THR A 498 8.17 -14.72 16.34
C THR A 498 6.77 -14.50 16.88
N TRP A 499 6.56 -13.40 17.61
CA TRP A 499 5.23 -12.97 18.03
C TRP A 499 4.59 -12.09 16.96
N LEU A 500 3.32 -12.32 16.64
CA LEU A 500 2.52 -11.39 15.84
C LEU A 500 1.23 -11.03 16.60
N ASN A 501 0.61 -9.92 16.22
CA ASN A 501 -0.73 -9.60 16.72
C ASN A 501 -1.77 -10.55 16.11
N ALA A 502 -2.70 -11.05 16.91
CA ALA A 502 -3.83 -11.85 16.45
C ALA A 502 -4.70 -11.02 15.47
N PRO A 503 -5.32 -11.65 14.44
CA PRO A 503 -6.22 -10.96 13.52
C PRO A 503 -7.26 -10.09 14.22
N GLY A 504 -7.44 -8.86 13.74
CA GLY A 504 -8.44 -7.93 14.27
C GLY A 504 -8.13 -7.35 15.66
N THR A 505 -6.95 -7.64 16.25
CA THR A 505 -6.59 -7.16 17.59
C THR A 505 -5.69 -5.93 17.62
N MET A 506 -5.24 -5.44 16.46
CA MET A 506 -4.42 -4.22 16.36
C MET A 506 -5.23 -2.95 16.62
N ASP A 507 -4.55 -1.88 17.01
CA ASP A 507 -5.18 -0.64 17.49
C ASP A 507 -6.07 0.06 16.46
N PHE A 508 -5.71 0.03 15.18
CA PHE A 508 -6.56 0.64 14.15
C PHE A 508 -7.82 -0.18 13.82
N TYR A 509 -8.01 -1.36 14.41
CA TYR A 509 -9.28 -2.11 14.38
C TYR A 509 -10.20 -1.77 15.55
N LEU A 510 -9.78 -0.93 16.50
CA LEU A 510 -10.58 -0.60 17.67
C LEU A 510 -11.92 0.06 17.25
N PRO A 511 -13.07 -0.46 17.72
CA PRO A 511 -14.38 0.10 17.36
C PRO A 511 -14.60 1.54 17.81
N ASN A 512 -13.91 1.96 18.88
CA ASN A 512 -13.97 3.32 19.42
C ASN A 512 -12.76 4.17 19.01
N ALA A 513 -11.97 3.77 18.01
CA ALA A 513 -10.92 4.63 17.49
C ALA A 513 -11.54 5.85 16.78
N PHE A 514 -10.86 6.99 16.86
CA PHE A 514 -11.36 8.23 16.24
C PHE A 514 -11.44 8.09 14.71
N ARG A 515 -12.62 8.38 14.14
CA ARG A 515 -12.90 8.32 12.70
C ARG A 515 -13.64 9.59 12.26
N GLN A 516 -12.96 10.48 11.57
CA GLN A 516 -13.51 11.75 11.12
C GLN A 516 -12.78 12.22 9.86
N PRO A 517 -13.50 12.54 8.76
CA PRO A 517 -12.86 13.12 7.58
C PRO A 517 -12.34 14.53 7.87
N ILE A 518 -11.33 14.92 7.11
CA ILE A 518 -10.87 16.30 7.04
C ILE A 518 -11.99 17.16 6.46
N GLY A 519 -12.25 18.35 7.01
CA GLY A 519 -13.28 19.25 6.51
C GLY A 519 -12.92 19.81 5.14
N LEU A 520 -13.78 19.56 4.15
CA LEU A 520 -13.77 20.31 2.89
C LEU A 520 -14.50 21.64 3.13
N SER A 521 -13.86 22.78 2.90
CA SER A 521 -14.47 24.08 3.20
C SER A 521 -15.69 24.38 2.33
N ASP A 522 -16.57 25.27 2.82
CA ASP A 522 -17.74 25.72 2.07
C ASP A 522 -17.37 26.34 0.72
N GLU A 523 -16.25 27.08 0.66
CA GLU A 523 -15.71 27.68 -0.57
C GLU A 523 -15.32 26.63 -1.61
N MET A 524 -14.79 25.49 -1.15
CA MET A 524 -14.36 24.40 -2.04
C MET A 524 -15.52 23.48 -2.44
N MET A 525 -16.63 23.46 -1.71
CA MET A 525 -17.69 22.48 -1.92
C MET A 525 -18.58 22.84 -3.13
N PRO A 526 -18.59 22.03 -4.22
CA PRO A 526 -19.50 22.26 -5.33
C PRO A 526 -20.97 22.21 -4.90
N THR A 527 -21.79 23.11 -5.44
CA THR A 527 -23.20 23.20 -5.06
C THR A 527 -23.96 21.92 -5.38
N GLN A 528 -23.62 21.28 -6.51
CA GLN A 528 -24.22 20.04 -7.00
C GLN A 528 -23.96 18.85 -6.06
N TRP A 529 -22.92 18.92 -5.24
CA TRP A 529 -22.54 17.85 -4.32
C TRP A 529 -23.27 17.92 -2.97
N ARG A 530 -24.00 19.01 -2.69
CA ARG A 530 -24.72 19.24 -1.43
C ARG A 530 -26.06 18.47 -1.39
N ASN A 531 -26.00 17.15 -1.52
CA ASN A 531 -27.16 16.26 -1.61
C ASN A 531 -27.74 15.82 -0.25
N LEU A 532 -27.13 16.21 0.86
CA LEU A 532 -27.66 15.97 2.22
C LEU A 532 -28.35 17.19 2.84
N LEU A 533 -28.34 18.34 2.15
CA LEU A 533 -29.25 19.43 2.48
C LEU A 533 -30.68 18.87 2.39
N ALA A 534 -31.48 19.09 3.44
CA ALA A 534 -32.86 18.63 3.48
C ALA A 534 -33.59 19.04 2.18
N LYS A 535 -34.11 18.05 1.46
CA LYS A 535 -35.12 18.30 0.43
C LYS A 535 -36.45 18.69 1.07
#